data_AF-A0A6C0FLG7-F1
#
_entry.id   AF-A0A6C0FLG7-F1
#
_cell.length_a   1.000
_cell.length_b   1.000
_cell.length_c   1.000
_cell.angle_alpha   90.00
_cell.angle_beta   90.00
_cell.angle_gamma   90.00
#
_symmetry.space_group_name_H-M   'P 1'
#
loop_
_entity.id
_entity.type
_entity.pdbx_description
1 polymer ?
#
loop_
_entity_poly.entity_id
_entity_poly.type
_entity_poly.pdbx_seq_one_letter_code
_entity_poly.pdbx_strand_id
1 'polypeptide(L)'
;MTSTELFAKAQALDALAGDVETAIDPAKSIADSPDWECANASDVRNALNGWRSAAQSAARNLRDEASRVRGEARRAEEREEQEERDARRERQPQ
;
A
#
# COMPACT_ATOMS: atom_id res chain seq x y z
N MET A 1 9.91 -0.46 -17.25
CA MET A 1 10.03 -0.51 -15.79
C MET A 1 10.61 -1.87 -15.46
N THR A 2 11.72 -1.93 -14.74
CA THR A 2 12.40 -3.19 -14.38
C THR A 2 11.65 -3.90 -13.25
N SER A 3 11.94 -5.19 -13.03
CA SER A 3 11.46 -5.94 -11.87
C SER A 3 11.72 -5.21 -10.55
N THR A 4 12.91 -4.63 -10.40
CA THR A 4 13.35 -3.87 -9.22
C THR A 4 12.49 -2.63 -8.98
N GLU A 5 12.23 -1.84 -10.03
CA GLU A 5 11.37 -0.66 -9.94
C GLU A 5 9.93 -1.01 -9.57
N LEU A 6 9.42 -2.14 -10.09
CA LEU A 6 8.07 -2.62 -9.76
C LEU A 6 7.98 -3.09 -8.30
N PHE A 7 8.99 -3.79 -7.77
CA PHE A 7 9.03 -4.15 -6.35
C PHE A 7 9.07 -2.92 -5.44
N ALA A 8 9.87 -1.91 -5.79
CA ALA A 8 9.93 -0.65 -5.05
C ALA A 8 8.57 0.07 -5.06
N LYS A 9 7.90 0.11 -6.21
CA LYS A 9 6.54 0.67 -6.32
C LYS A 9 5.55 -0.07 -5.43
N ALA A 10 5.56 -1.40 -5.43
CA ALA A 10 4.67 -2.19 -4.57
C ALA A 10 4.90 -1.91 -3.09
N GLN A 11 6.16 -1.81 -2.65
CA GLN A 11 6.50 -1.47 -1.28
C GLN A 11 6.00 -0.07 -0.89
N ALA A 12 6.15 0.91 -1.78
CA ALA A 12 5.64 2.26 -1.55
C ALA A 12 4.10 2.30 -1.43
N LEU A 13 3.39 1.48 -2.21
CA LEU A 13 1.93 1.35 -2.10
C LEU A 13 1.50 0.75 -0.75
N ASP A 14 2.21 -0.26 -0.24
CA ASP A 14 1.92 -0.82 1.09
C ASP A 14 2.17 0.20 2.20
N ALA A 15 3.26 0.95 2.10
CA ALA A 15 3.60 1.99 3.08
C ALA A 15 2.50 3.06 3.11
N LEU A 16 2.11 3.56 1.93
CA LEU A 16 1.01 4.52 1.81
C LEU A 16 -0.31 3.96 2.34
N ALA A 17 -0.60 2.68 2.12
CA ALA A 17 -1.79 2.04 2.67
C ALA A 17 -1.79 2.06 4.22
N GLY A 18 -0.64 1.81 4.85
CA GLY A 18 -0.47 1.90 6.29
C GLY A 18 -0.69 3.31 6.83
N ASP A 19 -0.12 4.31 6.16
CA ASP A 19 -0.28 5.72 6.54
C ASP A 19 -1.75 6.16 6.44
N VAL A 20 -2.42 5.81 5.35
CA VAL A 20 -3.84 6.15 5.13
C VAL A 20 -4.73 5.48 6.17
N GLU A 21 -4.51 4.21 6.47
CA GLU A 21 -5.35 3.45 7.41
C GLU A 21 -5.32 4.02 8.83
N THR A 22 -4.19 4.60 9.23
CA THR A 22 -3.94 5.09 10.60
C THR A 22 -4.03 6.60 10.74
N ALA A 23 -4.18 7.35 9.65
CA ALA A 23 -4.17 8.82 9.65
C ALA A 23 -5.19 9.47 10.60
N ILE A 24 -6.29 8.78 10.91
CA ILE A 24 -7.40 9.29 11.72
C ILE A 24 -7.28 8.86 13.20
N ASP A 25 -6.44 7.87 13.50
CA ASP A 25 -6.35 7.28 14.85
C ASP A 25 -6.03 8.31 15.94
N PRO A 26 -5.12 9.30 15.75
CA PRO A 26 -4.88 10.32 16.76
C PRO A 26 -6.11 11.18 17.07
N ALA A 27 -6.84 11.61 16.04
CA ALA A 27 -8.06 12.40 16.20
C ALA A 27 -9.16 11.59 16.88
N LYS A 28 -9.28 10.31 16.52
CA LYS A 28 -10.22 9.38 17.15
C LYS A 28 -9.89 9.13 18.61
N SER A 29 -8.61 8.95 18.94
CA SER A 29 -8.15 8.76 20.33
C SER A 29 -8.51 9.96 21.22
N ILE A 30 -8.43 11.19 20.70
CA ILE A 30 -8.82 12.39 21.44
C ILE A 30 -10.34 12.46 21.58
N ALA A 31 -11.09 12.21 20.50
CA ALA A 31 -12.55 12.27 20.52
C ALA A 31 -13.19 11.19 21.42
N ASP A 32 -12.54 10.03 21.54
CA ASP A 32 -12.99 8.93 22.42
C ASP A 32 -12.54 9.14 23.89
N SER A 33 -11.74 10.19 24.18
CA SER A 33 -11.34 10.53 25.56
C SER A 33 -12.55 11.01 26.39
N PRO A 34 -12.63 10.64 27.69
CA PRO A 34 -13.64 11.17 28.60
C PRO A 34 -13.52 12.69 28.81
N ASP A 35 -12.38 13.30 28.47
CA ASP A 35 -12.18 14.74 28.54
C ASP A 35 -12.88 15.48 27.39
N TRP A 36 -13.27 14.77 26.32
CA TRP A 36 -13.97 15.32 25.17
C TRP A 36 -15.49 15.13 25.31
N GLU A 37 -16.07 15.81 26.30
CA GLU A 37 -17.53 15.83 26.53
C GLU A 37 -18.07 17.23 26.29
N CYS A 38 -18.40 17.50 25.04
CA CYS A 38 -18.93 18.77 24.56
C CYS A 38 -20.20 18.55 23.71
N ALA A 39 -20.91 19.64 23.41
CA ALA A 39 -22.23 19.58 22.77
C ALA A 39 -22.27 18.80 21.44
N ASN A 40 -21.16 18.73 20.71
CA ASN A 40 -21.04 18.02 19.43
C ASN A 40 -20.18 16.74 19.50
N ALA A 41 -19.84 16.24 20.69
CA ALA A 41 -18.95 15.09 20.85
C ALA A 41 -19.42 13.85 20.06
N SER A 42 -20.72 13.54 20.14
CA SER A 42 -21.33 12.42 19.40
C SER A 42 -21.23 12.59 17.88
N ASP A 43 -21.47 13.81 17.36
CA ASP A 43 -21.42 14.08 15.93
C ASP A 43 -19.99 13.94 15.38
N VAL A 44 -19.00 14.45 16.12
CA VAL A 44 -17.59 14.32 15.78
C VAL A 44 -17.15 12.85 15.78
N ARG A 45 -17.52 12.08 16.82
CA ARG A 45 -17.22 10.63 16.89
C ARG A 45 -17.82 9.87 15.71
N ASN A 46 -19.06 10.18 15.34
CA ASN A 46 -19.73 9.59 14.19
C ASN A 46 -19.03 9.91 12.87
N ALA A 47 -18.64 11.18 12.66
CA ALA A 47 -17.89 11.59 11.48
C ALA A 47 -16.54 10.88 11.37
N LEU A 48 -15.79 10.81 12.47
CA LEU A 48 -14.49 10.11 12.52
C LEU A 48 -14.63 8.61 12.22
N ASN A 49 -15.69 7.95 12.69
CA ASN A 49 -15.97 6.55 12.36
C ASN A 49 -16.25 6.37 10.86
N GLY A 50 -16.96 7.32 10.24
CA GLY A 50 -17.19 7.34 8.79
C GLY A 50 -15.90 7.48 8.01
N TRP A 51 -15.05 8.43 8.38
CA TRP A 51 -13.75 8.63 7.74
C TRP A 51 -12.81 7.45 7.95
N ARG A 52 -12.82 6.81 9.13
CA ARG A 52 -12.04 5.59 9.38
C ARG A 52 -12.42 4.47 8.41
N SER A 53 -13.72 4.27 8.19
CA SER A 53 -14.21 3.26 7.25
C SER A 53 -13.77 3.56 5.81
N ALA A 54 -13.80 4.83 5.41
CA ALA A 54 -13.31 5.27 4.10
C ALA A 54 -11.79 5.06 3.94
N ALA A 55 -11.01 5.40 4.97
CA ALA A 55 -9.57 5.21 5.01
C ALA A 55 -9.19 3.72 4.91
N GLN A 56 -9.87 2.84 5.66
CA GLN A 56 -9.69 1.39 5.58
C GLN A 56 -9.98 0.86 4.16
N SER A 57 -11.04 1.37 3.53
CA SER A 57 -11.39 0.99 2.16
C SER A 57 -10.33 1.45 1.14
N ALA A 58 -9.82 2.67 1.29
CA ALA A 58 -8.73 3.19 0.45
C ALA A 58 -7.43 2.40 0.64
N ALA A 59 -7.05 2.11 1.89
CA ALA A 59 -5.88 1.29 2.23
C ALA A 59 -5.99 -0.13 1.64
N ARG A 60 -7.18 -0.74 1.67
CA ARG A 60 -7.42 -2.03 1.01
C ARG A 60 -7.17 -1.96 -0.49
N ASN A 61 -7.69 -0.95 -1.17
CA ASN A 61 -7.48 -0.78 -2.61
C ASN A 61 -6.00 -0.58 -2.95
N LEU A 62 -5.25 0.16 -2.11
CA LEU A 62 -3.80 0.33 -2.27
C LEU A 62 -3.05 -1.00 -2.12
N ARG A 63 -3.43 -1.85 -1.16
CA ARG A 63 -2.84 -3.19 -0.96
C ARG A 63 -3.18 -4.14 -2.11
N ASP A 64 -4.39 -4.07 -2.64
CA ASP A 64 -4.80 -4.85 -3.80
C ASP A 64 -3.95 -4.47 -5.03
N GLU A 65 -3.73 -3.17 -5.25
CA GLU A 65 -2.83 -2.69 -6.31
C GLU A 65 -1.37 -3.09 -6.06
N ALA A 66 -0.87 -2.97 -4.82
CA ALA A 66 0.47 -3.44 -4.46
C ALA A 66 0.65 -4.93 -4.80
N SER A 67 -0.36 -5.76 -4.48
CA SER A 67 -0.37 -7.18 -4.82
C SER A 67 -0.27 -7.43 -6.33
N ARG A 68 -1.04 -6.68 -7.14
CA ARG A 68 -0.98 -6.76 -8.60
C ARG A 68 0.41 -6.38 -9.12
N VAL A 69 0.97 -5.27 -8.64
CA VAL A 69 2.30 -4.78 -9.04
C VAL A 69 3.40 -5.79 -8.66
N ARG A 70 3.33 -6.46 -7.50
CA ARG A 70 4.27 -7.54 -7.17
C ARG A 70 4.18 -8.71 -8.14
N GLY A 71 2.96 -9.06 -8.57
CA GLY A 71 2.76 -10.09 -9.61
C GLY A 71 3.32 -9.68 -10.97
N GLU A 72 3.31 -8.39 -11.30
CA GLU A 72 4.01 -7.84 -12.48
C GLU A 72 5.53 -7.87 -12.32
N ALA A 73 6.04 -7.52 -11.13
CA ALA A 73 7.46 -7.53 -10.80
C ALA A 73 8.07 -8.92 -10.99
N ARG A 74 7.43 -9.96 -10.44
CA ARG A 74 7.86 -11.36 -10.60
C ARG A 74 7.91 -11.80 -12.06
N ARG A 75 6.89 -11.45 -12.85
CA ARG A 75 6.89 -11.76 -14.28
C ARG A 75 7.97 -10.99 -15.04
N ALA A 76 8.32 -9.79 -14.60
CA ALA A 76 9.42 -9.02 -15.18
C ALA A 76 10.78 -9.65 -14.83
N GLU A 77 10.96 -10.06 -13.58
CA GLU A 77 12.16 -10.77 -13.11
C GLU A 77 12.39 -12.05 -13.90
N GLU A 78 11.36 -12.88 -14.08
CA GLU A 78 11.43 -14.10 -14.90
C GLU A 78 11.85 -13.83 -16.36
N ARG A 79 11.39 -12.72 -16.95
CA ARG A 79 11.80 -12.32 -18.31
C ARG A 79 13.25 -11.84 -18.35
N GLU A 80 13.62 -10.99 -17.39
CA GLU A 80 14.99 -10.46 -17.26
C GLU A 80 15.99 -11.62 -17.07
N GLU A 81 15.69 -12.59 -16.20
CA GLU A 81 16.51 -13.78 -16.02
C GLU A 81 16.63 -14.64 -17.29
N GLN A 82 15.53 -14.80 -18.03
CA GLN A 82 15.54 -15.57 -19.27
C GLN A 82 16.40 -14.88 -20.35
N GLU A 83 16.26 -13.56 -20.50
CA GLU A 83 17.07 -12.75 -21.41
C GLU A 83 18.57 -12.83 -21.06
N GLU A 84 18.92 -12.79 -19.77
CA GLU A 84 20.30 -12.97 -19.32
C GLU A 84 20.86 -14.36 -19.63
N ARG A 85 20.05 -15.41 -19.44
CA ARG A 85 20.44 -16.80 -19.77
C ARG A 85 20.69 -16.97 -21.26
N ASP A 86 19.82 -16.42 -22.10
CA ASP A 86 19.95 -16.51 -23.55
C ASP A 86 21.16 -15.70 -24.03
N ALA A 87 21.34 -14.47 -23.54
CA ALA A 87 22.54 -13.67 -23.83
C ALA A 87 23.84 -14.37 -23.39
N ARG A 88 23.83 -15.12 -22.28
CA ARG A 88 24.99 -15.89 -21.83
C ARG A 88 25.29 -17.07 -22.75
N ARG A 89 24.26 -17.73 -23.31
CA ARG A 89 24.42 -18.82 -24.28
C ARG A 89 25.02 -18.32 -25.59
N GLU A 90 24.56 -17.17 -26.09
CA GLU A 90 25.09 -16.56 -27.32
C GLU A 90 26.56 -16.13 -27.19
N ARG A 91 27.00 -15.74 -26.00
CA ARG A 91 28.38 -15.29 -25.72
C ARG A 91 29.38 -16.43 -25.49
N GLN A 92 28.94 -17.68 -25.40
CA GLN A 92 29.82 -18.85 -25.31
C GLN A 92 29.87 -19.55 -26.68
N PRO A 93 30.82 -19.19 -27.58
CA PRO A 93 31.08 -19.99 -28.77
C PRO A 93 31.62 -21.36 -28.33
N GLN A 94 31.16 -22.42 -28.99
CA GLN A 94 31.60 -23.79 -28.75
C GLN A 94 33.10 -23.99 -29.01
#